data_AF-A0A1Y1T4M9-F1
#
_entry.id   AF-A0A1Y1T4M9-F1
#
_cell.length_a   1.000
_cell.length_b   1.000
_cell.length_c   1.000
_cell.angle_alpha   90.00
_cell.angle_beta   90.00
_cell.angle_gamma   90.00
#
_symmetry.space_group_name_H-M   'P 1'
#
loop_
_entity.id
_entity.type
_entity.pdbx_description
1 polymer ?
#
loop_
_entity_poly.entity_id
_entity_poly.type
_entity_poly.pdbx_seq_one_letter_code
_entity_poly.pdbx_strand_id
1 'polypeptide(L)' 'MTNYQLINNNVTTIVKLMNNGHISPSIIIQLEIYEVYFTLSGTKMEKYQRLAEKYGISTTTVRRIISKMNEKIK' A
#
# COMPACT_ATOMS: atom_id res chain seq x y z
N MET A 1 -13.74 17.79 -16.62
CA MET A 1 -13.74 16.54 -15.83
C MET A 1 -13.53 16.94 -14.38
N THR A 2 -14.45 16.63 -13.48
CA THR A 2 -14.32 17.04 -12.07
C THR A 2 -13.37 16.12 -11.32
N ASN A 3 -12.72 16.60 -10.25
CA ASN A 3 -11.82 15.80 -9.42
C ASN A 3 -12.48 14.50 -8.94
N TYR A 4 -13.79 14.54 -8.65
CA TYR A 4 -14.59 13.37 -8.29
C TYR A 4 -14.72 12.34 -9.42
N GLN A 5 -14.92 12.77 -10.66
CA GLN A 5 -15.00 11.87 -11.81
C GLN A 5 -13.66 11.20 -12.13
N LEU A 6 -12.55 11.89 -11.88
CA LEU A 6 -11.18 11.34 -12.00
C LEU A 6 -10.94 10.22 -10.98
N ILE A 7 -11.26 10.46 -9.71
CA ILE A 7 -11.07 9.47 -8.64
C ILE A 7 -11.93 8.23 -8.90
N ASN A 8 -13.21 8.41 -9.27
CA ASN A 8 -14.13 7.29 -9.45
C ASN A 8 -13.79 6.41 -10.67
N ASN A 9 -13.27 7.01 -11.74
CA ASN A 9 -12.76 6.26 -12.91
C ASN A 9 -11.52 5.43 -12.56
N ASN A 10 -10.63 5.95 -11.71
CA ASN A 10 -9.42 5.23 -11.30
C ASN A 10 -9.75 4.03 -10.41
N VAL A 11 -10.66 4.18 -9.44
CA VAL A 11 -11.11 3.07 -8.58
C VAL A 11 -11.75 1.96 -9.41
N THR A 12 -12.65 2.31 -10.33
CA THR A 12 -13.32 1.34 -11.21
C THR A 12 -12.31 0.58 -12.08
N THR A 13 -11.26 1.26 -12.55
CA THR A 13 -10.20 0.64 -13.35
C THR A 13 -9.36 -0.33 -12.53
N ILE A 14 -9.01 0.04 -11.29
CA ILE A 14 -8.26 -0.84 -10.37
C ILE A 14 -9.05 -2.11 -10.07
N VAL A 15 -10.36 -2.00 -9.78
CA VAL A 15 -11.23 -3.17 -9.53
C VAL A 15 -11.31 -4.08 -10.75
N LYS A 16 -11.42 -3.52 -11.97
CA LYS A 16 -11.41 -4.31 -13.21
C LYS A 16 -10.08 -5.04 -13.40
N LEU A 17 -8.95 -4.39 -13.14
CA LEU A 17 -7.62 -5.00 -13.22
C LEU A 17 -7.42 -6.11 -12.18
N MET A 18 -8.01 -5.97 -10.99
CA MET A 18 -8.04 -7.03 -9.98
C MET A 18 -8.88 -8.24 -10.42
N ASN A 19 -10.11 -8.00 -10.88
CA ASN A 19 -11.01 -9.07 -11.31
C ASN A 19 -10.48 -9.83 -12.54
N ASN A 20 -9.73 -9.15 -13.40
CA ASN A 20 -9.08 -9.75 -14.57
C ASN A 20 -7.72 -10.40 -14.24
N GLY A 21 -7.32 -10.45 -12.96
CA GLY A 21 -6.10 -11.12 -12.52
C GLY A 21 -4.78 -10.40 -12.84
N HIS A 22 -4.84 -9.19 -13.43
CA HIS A 22 -3.64 -8.39 -13.70
C HIS A 22 -3.02 -7.80 -12.43
N ILE A 23 -3.81 -7.62 -11.38
CA ILE A 23 -3.36 -7.12 -10.08
C ILE A 23 -3.82 -8.08 -8.97
N SER A 24 -2.88 -8.57 -8.17
CA SER A 24 -3.22 -9.35 -6.99
C SER A 24 -3.87 -8.45 -5.93
N PRO A 25 -4.95 -8.89 -5.25
CA PRO A 25 -5.53 -8.15 -4.12
C PRO A 25 -4.52 -7.80 -3.03
N SER A 26 -3.48 -8.62 -2.88
CA SER A 26 -2.38 -8.37 -1.95
C SER A 26 -1.60 -7.07 -2.23
N ILE A 27 -1.57 -6.60 -3.48
CA ILE A 27 -0.91 -5.34 -3.85
C ILE A 27 -1.64 -4.14 -3.26
N ILE A 28 -2.98 -4.17 -3.14
CA ILE A 28 -3.75 -3.08 -2.55
C ILE A 28 -3.39 -2.91 -1.08
N ILE A 29 -3.35 -4.01 -0.33
CA ILE A 29 -2.95 -4.01 1.08
C ILE A 29 -1.51 -3.50 1.23
N GLN A 30 -0.60 -3.93 0.33
CA GLN A 30 0.78 -3.46 0.33
C GLN A 30 0.90 -1.96 0.02
N LEU A 31 0.05 -1.43 -0.87
CA LEU A 31 -0.02 -0.01 -1.20
C LEU A 31 -0.50 0.78 0.02
N GLU A 32 -1.55 0.31 0.68
CA GLU A 32 -2.10 0.94 1.88
C GLU A 32 -1.05 0.99 3.01
N ILE A 33 -0.35 -0.12 3.27
CA ILE A 33 0.75 -0.18 4.24
C ILE A 33 1.84 0.86 3.89
N TYR A 34 2.17 0.99 2.61
CA TYR A 34 3.17 1.94 2.12
C TYR A 34 2.72 3.39 2.33
N GLU A 35 1.47 3.75 2.00
CA GLU A 35 0.95 5.09 2.23
C GLU A 35 0.94 5.46 3.72
N VAL A 36 0.43 4.55 4.58
CA VAL A 36 0.37 4.78 6.02
C VAL A 36 1.78 4.96 6.59
N TYR A 37 2.80 4.23 6.10
CA TYR A 37 4.18 4.38 6.54
C TYR A 37 4.73 5.83 6.41
N PHE A 38 4.35 6.56 5.35
CA PHE A 38 4.79 7.96 5.17
C PHE A 38 4.01 8.94 6.05
N THR A 39 2.77 8.62 6.40
CA THR A 39 1.96 9.45 7.31
C THR A 39 2.38 9.32 8.78
N LEU A 40 2.96 8.18 9.17
CA LEU A 40 3.38 7.95 10.54
C LEU A 40 4.59 8.83 10.91
N SER A 41 4.62 9.34 12.14
CA SER A 41 5.78 9.99 12.75
C SER A 41 6.60 9.01 13.59
N GLY A 42 7.87 9.35 13.87
CA GLY A 42 8.79 8.53 14.66
C GLY A 42 9.88 7.84 13.85
N THR A 43 10.66 7.00 14.52
CA THR A 43 11.78 6.26 13.92
C THR A 43 11.29 5.15 12.99
N LYS A 44 12.16 4.67 12.08
CA LYS A 44 11.82 3.60 11.14
C LYS A 44 11.32 2.34 11.86
N MET A 45 11.93 1.98 12.99
CA MET A 45 11.57 0.77 13.74
C MET A 45 10.20 0.90 14.41
N GLU A 46 9.89 2.05 15.00
CA GLU A 46 8.58 2.33 15.60
C GLU A 46 7.47 2.30 14.55
N LYS A 47 7.73 2.87 13.36
CA LYS A 47 6.78 2.80 12.23
C LYS A 47 6.51 1.35 11.82
N TYR A 48 7.55 0.52 11.72
CA TYR A 48 7.39 -0.89 11.37
C TYR A 48 6.62 -1.67 12.43
N GLN A 49 6.85 -1.41 13.72
CA GLN A 49 6.11 -2.03 14.81
C GLN A 49 4.63 -1.64 14.78
N ARG A 50 4.32 -0.34 14.64
CA ARG A 50 2.93 0.13 14.55
C ARG A 50 2.17 -0.46 13.36
N LEU A 51 2.84 -0.58 12.21
CA LEU A 51 2.25 -1.22 11.03
C LEU A 51 2.08 -2.73 11.22
N ALA A 52 3.07 -3.40 11.83
CA ALA A 52 2.99 -4.82 12.15
C ALA A 52 1.79 -5.13 13.05
N GLU A 53 1.59 -4.34 14.10
CA GLU A 53 0.45 -4.46 15.01
C GLU A 53 -0.89 -4.16 14.31
N LYS A 54 -0.96 -3.05 13.57
CA LYS A 54 -2.20 -2.62 12.89
C LYS A 54 -2.70 -3.65 11.87
N TYR A 55 -1.80 -4.27 11.12
CA TYR A 55 -2.15 -5.21 10.05
C TYR A 55 -1.99 -6.69 10.46
N GLY A 56 -1.60 -6.97 11.71
CA GLY A 56 -1.42 -8.34 12.22
C GLY A 56 -0.33 -9.14 11.50
N ILE A 57 0.73 -8.48 11.02
CA ILE A 57 1.83 -9.08 10.25
C ILE A 57 3.18 -8.85 10.92
N SER A 58 4.19 -9.63 10.56
CA SER A 58 5.54 -9.44 11.12
C SER A 58 6.18 -8.11 10.65
N THR A 59 7.01 -7.52 11.50
CA THR A 59 7.82 -6.33 11.16
C THR A 59 8.75 -6.60 9.97
N THR A 60 9.23 -7.84 9.83
CA THR A 60 10.02 -8.30 8.66
C THR A 60 9.20 -8.21 7.38
N THR A 61 7.93 -8.61 7.41
CA THR A 61 7.00 -8.51 6.27
C THR A 61 6.79 -7.05 5.89
N VAL A 62 6.52 -6.17 6.88
CA VAL A 62 6.39 -4.72 6.66
C VAL A 62 7.64 -4.17 6.00
N ARG A 63 8.83 -4.44 6.56
CA ARG A 63 10.11 -4.00 5.99
C ARG A 63 10.26 -4.44 4.53
N ARG A 64 9.95 -5.70 4.21
CA ARG A 64 10.04 -6.24 2.85
C ARG A 64 9.09 -5.53 1.88
N ILE A 65 7.87 -5.21 2.32
CA ILE A 65 6.89 -4.44 1.53
C ILE A 65 7.45 -3.06 1.21
N ILE A 66 7.91 -2.31 2.23
CA ILE A 66 8.44 -0.96 2.06
C ILE A 66 9.67 -0.95 1.15
N SER A 67 10.61 -1.89 1.34
CA SER A 67 11.79 -2.03 0.48
C SER A 67 11.41 -2.31 -0.97
N LYS A 68 10.50 -3.25 -1.22
CA LYS A 68 10.08 -3.62 -2.57
C LYS A 68 9.37 -2.48 -3.31
N MET A 69 8.57 -1.68 -2.58
CA MET A 69 7.91 -0.51 -3.15
C MET A 69 8.92 0.60 -3.49
N ASN A 70 9.91 0.84 -2.63
CA ASN A 70 10.98 1.81 -2.89
C ASN A 70 11.84 1.42 -4.12
N GLU A 71 12.11 0.14 -4.32
CA GLU A 71 12.87 -0.36 -5.48
C GLU A 71 12.15 -0.14 -6.80
N LYS A 72 10.82 -0.20 -6.81
CA LYS A 72 10.00 -0.01 -8.02
C LYS A 72 9.81 1.47 -8.42
N ILE A 73 10.16 2.39 -7.53
CA ILE A 73 10.04 3.84 -7.76
C ILE A 73 11.36 4.44 -8.27
N LYS A 74 12.48 3.71 -8.16
CA LYS A 74 13.78 4.07 -8.74
C LYS A 74 13.85 3.77 -10.23
#